data_AF-A0A1H6XRE2-F1
#
_entry.id   AF-A0A1H6XRE2-F1
#
_cell.length_a   1.000
_cell.length_b   1.000
_cell.length_c   1.000
_cell.angle_alpha   90.00
_cell.angle_beta   90.00
_cell.angle_gamma   90.00
#
_symmetry.space_group_name_H-M   'P 1'
#
loop_
_entity.id
_entity.type
_entity.pdbx_description
1 polymer ?
#
loop_
_entity_poly.entity_id
_entity_poly.type
_entity_poly.pdbx_seq_one_letter_code
_entity_poly.pdbx_strand_id
1 'polypeptide(L)'
;MNLKSIFINHISLCTLLVILSTTYSLHAQNKKSFSTNYSEESLSKLSLEELALRRNEILARKGYTFTNPLYNDYFTNQKWYTPTTTNTNITLTSTENNQIDLIKKVELQKKEMRAKSIKDLKDLRNALNTNDYNTINRILNLPNDERRIDQQLRKTLNVCDIDDIHWNKSEGIYEASIDNGLNTRVYTIKYSRTQVILSYAQTGASELSMYTYEVSPEYFSESITLYIFDITENGLKFKKIDGAG
;
A
#
# COMPACT_ATOMS: atom_id res chain seq x y z
N MET A 1 7.71 61.25 25.02
CA MET A 1 8.07 59.87 24.61
C MET A 1 8.29 59.88 23.09
N ASN A 2 9.49 59.56 22.60
CA ASN A 2 9.84 59.73 21.19
C ASN A 2 9.31 58.55 20.36
N LEU A 3 8.18 58.74 19.68
CA LEU A 3 7.50 57.71 18.88
C LEU A 3 8.42 57.09 17.80
N LYS A 4 9.38 57.85 17.25
CA LYS A 4 10.35 57.31 16.29
C LYS A 4 11.29 56.26 16.90
N SER A 5 11.72 56.43 18.15
CA SER A 5 12.64 55.46 18.77
C SER A 5 11.94 54.15 19.14
N ILE A 6 10.65 54.21 19.49
CA ILE A 6 9.82 53.02 19.76
C ILE A 6 9.61 52.22 18.48
N PHE A 7 9.28 52.89 17.36
CA PHE A 7 9.11 52.24 16.07
C PHE A 7 10.41 51.59 15.55
N ILE A 8 11.55 52.27 15.69
CA ILE A 8 12.86 51.72 15.28
C ILE A 8 13.23 50.50 16.14
N ASN A 9 12.99 50.55 17.45
CA ASN A 9 13.26 49.41 18.35
C ASN A 9 12.35 48.21 18.06
N HIS A 10 11.08 48.42 17.73
CA HIS A 10 10.17 47.34 17.34
C HIS A 10 10.57 46.71 16.00
N ILE A 11 10.93 47.51 14.99
CA ILE A 11 11.40 47.01 13.70
C ILE A 11 12.69 46.20 13.91
N SER A 12 13.63 46.69 14.74
CA SER A 12 14.89 46.01 15.01
C SER A 12 14.74 44.70 15.81
N LEU A 13 13.72 44.61 16.68
CA LEU A 13 13.40 43.38 17.40
C LEU A 13 12.75 42.34 16.49
N CYS A 14 11.85 42.77 15.60
CA CYS A 14 11.23 41.91 14.61
C CYS A 14 12.26 41.34 13.62
N THR A 15 13.20 42.16 13.14
CA THR A 15 14.27 41.68 12.23
C THR A 15 15.20 40.68 12.93
N LEU A 16 15.57 40.93 14.20
CA LEU A 16 16.38 40.00 14.98
C LEU A 16 15.66 38.66 15.20
N LEU A 17 14.37 38.67 15.53
CA LEU A 17 13.56 37.46 15.67
C LEU A 17 13.44 36.66 14.37
N VAL A 18 13.29 37.35 13.23
CA VAL A 18 13.27 36.71 11.91
C VAL A 18 14.64 36.08 11.58
N ILE A 19 15.74 36.77 11.89
CA ILE A 19 17.09 36.24 11.67
C ILE A 19 17.36 35.03 12.59
N LEU A 20 16.98 35.09 13.87
CA LEU A 20 17.11 33.94 14.76
C LEU A 20 16.27 32.76 14.24
N SER A 21 15.00 32.97 13.90
CA SER A 21 14.14 31.89 13.39
C SER A 21 14.67 31.24 12.11
N THR A 22 15.16 32.03 11.15
CA THR A 22 15.72 31.51 9.89
C THR A 22 17.04 30.77 10.11
N THR A 23 17.91 31.29 10.97
CA THR A 23 19.18 30.63 11.32
C THR A 23 18.96 29.33 12.10
N TYR A 24 17.98 29.28 13.02
CA TYR A 24 17.57 28.04 13.69
C TYR A 24 17.04 27.00 12.70
N SER A 25 16.19 27.41 11.75
CA SER A 25 15.65 26.50 10.73
C SER A 25 16.72 25.97 9.78
N LEU A 26 17.63 26.84 9.30
CA LEU A 26 18.80 26.44 8.50
C LEU A 26 19.72 25.48 9.29
N HIS A 27 19.96 25.78 10.57
CA HIS A 27 20.75 24.90 11.43
C HIS A 27 20.04 23.55 11.66
N ALA A 28 18.72 23.53 11.85
CA ALA A 28 17.95 22.30 12.03
C ALA A 28 17.86 21.45 10.75
N GLN A 29 17.76 22.10 9.59
CA GLN A 29 17.78 21.46 8.27
C GLN A 29 19.14 20.79 8.01
N ASN A 30 20.24 21.48 8.32
CA ASN A 30 21.61 21.00 8.13
C ASN A 30 22.12 20.04 9.23
N LYS A 31 21.67 20.17 10.49
CA LYS A 31 22.07 19.28 11.61
C LYS A 31 21.46 17.88 11.47
N LYS A 32 20.34 17.75 10.77
CA LYS A 32 19.82 16.49 10.25
C LYS A 32 20.24 16.26 8.79
N SER A 33 21.46 16.66 8.42
CA SER A 33 22.11 16.18 7.19
C SER A 33 21.87 14.68 7.07
N PHE A 34 21.52 14.23 5.87
CA PHE A 34 21.09 12.87 5.59
C PHE A 34 22.12 11.85 6.16
N SER A 35 21.82 11.29 7.33
CA SER A 35 22.69 10.36 8.05
C SER A 35 22.20 8.91 7.94
N THR A 36 21.14 8.69 7.18
CA THR A 36 20.45 7.40 7.12
C THR A 36 20.96 6.59 5.94
N ASN A 37 21.85 5.64 6.21
CA ASN A 37 22.21 4.63 5.22
C ASN A 37 21.15 3.52 5.26
N TYR A 38 20.25 3.51 4.29
CA TYR A 38 19.27 2.44 4.16
C TYR A 38 19.91 1.18 3.60
N SER A 39 19.49 0.03 4.12
CA SER A 39 19.72 -1.27 3.50
C SER A 39 18.51 -1.69 2.66
N GLU A 40 18.72 -2.53 1.66
CA GLU A 40 17.62 -3.11 0.85
C GLU A 40 16.60 -3.84 1.74
N GLU A 41 17.05 -4.53 2.79
CA GLU A 41 16.19 -5.19 3.77
C GLU A 41 15.33 -4.20 4.58
N SER A 42 15.89 -3.05 4.97
CA SER A 42 15.13 -2.03 5.69
C SER A 42 14.06 -1.38 4.80
N LEU A 43 14.37 -1.18 3.52
CA LEU A 43 13.47 -0.59 2.53
C LEU A 43 12.38 -1.57 2.08
N SER A 44 12.70 -2.86 1.99
CA SER A 44 11.72 -3.89 1.59
C SER A 44 10.55 -4.00 2.58
N LYS A 45 10.74 -3.57 3.83
CA LYS A 45 9.69 -3.54 4.87
C LYS A 45 8.73 -2.35 4.72
N LEU A 46 9.07 -1.33 3.93
CA LEU A 46 8.27 -0.12 3.75
C LEU A 46 7.21 -0.27 2.65
N SER A 47 6.13 0.51 2.75
CA SER A 47 5.15 0.76 1.69
C SER A 47 5.73 1.63 0.56
N LEU A 48 5.06 1.66 -0.60
CA LEU A 48 5.48 2.52 -1.72
C LEU A 48 5.45 4.00 -1.34
N GLU A 49 4.49 4.39 -0.53
CA GLU A 49 4.29 5.73 0.01
C GLU A 49 5.38 6.10 1.00
N GLU A 50 5.73 5.18 1.92
CA GLU A 50 6.85 5.38 2.84
C GLU A 50 8.18 5.49 2.09
N LEU A 51 8.40 4.65 1.07
CA LEU A 51 9.59 4.74 0.21
C LEU A 51 9.66 6.09 -0.51
N ALA A 52 8.54 6.54 -1.09
CA ALA A 52 8.48 7.84 -1.74
C ALA A 52 8.75 8.99 -0.76
N LEU A 53 8.22 8.90 0.47
CA LEU A 53 8.53 9.86 1.53
C LEU A 53 10.01 9.82 1.93
N ARG A 54 10.65 8.63 2.02
CA ARG A 54 12.09 8.53 2.30
C ARG A 54 12.93 9.16 1.20
N ARG A 55 12.63 8.86 -0.06
CA ARG A 55 13.32 9.49 -1.20
C ARG A 55 13.15 11.01 -1.17
N ASN A 56 11.94 11.50 -0.97
CA ASN A 56 11.67 12.93 -0.95
C ASN A 56 12.22 13.62 0.30
N GLU A 57 12.38 12.92 1.42
CA GLU A 57 13.04 13.47 2.60
C GLU A 57 14.49 13.87 2.27
N ILE A 58 15.22 13.08 1.48
CA ILE A 58 16.58 13.40 1.02
C ILE A 58 16.60 14.75 0.28
N LEU A 59 15.63 14.97 -0.61
CA LEU A 59 15.46 16.23 -1.34
C LEU A 59 15.06 17.37 -0.39
N ALA A 60 14.12 17.12 0.52
CA ALA A 60 13.64 18.10 1.50
C ALA A 60 14.75 18.58 2.43
N ARG A 61 15.71 17.72 2.78
CA ARG A 61 16.93 18.10 3.54
C ARG A 61 17.81 19.09 2.79
N LYS A 62 17.77 19.12 1.46
CA LYS A 62 18.43 20.13 0.63
C LYS A 62 17.57 21.37 0.36
N GLY A 63 16.39 21.44 0.97
CA GLY A 63 15.44 22.53 0.77
C GLY A 63 14.64 22.44 -0.51
N TYR A 64 14.50 21.24 -1.10
CA TYR A 64 13.66 21.05 -2.28
C TYR A 64 12.23 21.51 -2.05
N THR A 65 11.74 22.36 -2.95
CA THR A 65 10.38 22.88 -2.95
C THR A 65 9.48 21.97 -3.78
N PHE A 66 8.48 21.38 -3.12
CA PHE A 66 7.57 20.41 -3.73
C PHE A 66 6.36 21.10 -4.34
N THR A 67 6.03 20.76 -5.60
CA THR A 67 4.79 21.17 -6.27
C THR A 67 3.67 20.16 -6.12
N ASN A 68 4.03 18.89 -5.84
CA ASN A 68 3.05 17.86 -5.53
C ASN A 68 2.42 18.17 -4.15
N PRO A 69 1.08 18.34 -4.06
CA PRO A 69 0.42 18.73 -2.81
C PRO A 69 0.71 17.78 -1.65
N LEU A 70 0.73 16.47 -1.89
CA LEU A 70 0.97 15.47 -0.85
C LEU A 70 2.34 15.65 -0.18
N TYR A 71 3.40 15.86 -0.97
CA TYR A 71 4.74 16.07 -0.40
C TYR A 71 4.87 17.46 0.20
N ASN A 72 4.31 18.49 -0.45
CA ASN A 72 4.32 19.84 0.10
C ASN A 72 3.67 19.89 1.48
N ASP A 73 2.46 19.34 1.62
CA ASP A 73 1.72 19.34 2.87
C ASP A 73 2.43 18.49 3.93
N TYR A 74 3.01 17.36 3.55
CA TYR A 74 3.77 16.52 4.48
C TYR A 74 5.03 17.23 5.00
N PHE A 75 5.82 17.87 4.13
CA PHE A 75 7.11 18.46 4.48
C PHE A 75 6.99 19.84 5.12
N THR A 76 6.01 20.67 4.73
CA THR A 76 5.77 21.98 5.38
C THR A 76 5.39 21.84 6.86
N ASN A 77 4.75 20.73 7.23
CA ASN A 77 4.47 20.39 8.62
C ASN A 77 5.71 19.93 9.43
N GLN A 78 6.86 19.73 8.78
CA GLN A 78 8.08 19.34 9.44
C GLN A 78 8.84 20.57 9.93
N LYS A 79 9.02 20.70 11.26
CA LYS A 79 9.72 21.84 11.90
C LYS A 79 11.14 22.11 11.36
N TRP A 80 11.78 21.11 10.76
CA TRP A 80 13.15 21.20 10.23
C TRP A 80 13.20 21.57 8.74
N TYR A 81 12.07 21.54 8.03
CA TYR A 81 12.03 21.75 6.59
C TYR A 81 11.91 23.24 6.29
N THR A 82 12.81 23.74 5.45
CA THR A 82 12.75 25.11 4.92
C THR A 82 12.95 25.03 3.41
N PRO A 83 11.91 25.31 2.60
CA PRO A 83 12.02 25.29 1.15
C PRO A 83 12.93 26.43 0.64
N THR A 84 13.70 26.18 -0.40
CA THR A 84 14.42 27.22 -1.14
C THR A 84 13.49 27.93 -2.12
N THR A 85 13.84 29.15 -2.53
CA THR A 85 13.07 29.89 -3.54
C THR A 85 13.05 29.17 -4.90
N THR A 86 14.14 28.49 -5.24
CA THR A 86 14.28 27.71 -6.48
C THR A 86 15.01 26.39 -6.21
N ASN A 87 14.67 25.36 -7.00
CA ASN A 87 15.34 24.06 -6.95
C ASN A 87 16.67 24.03 -7.74
N THR A 88 17.05 25.12 -8.41
CA THR A 88 18.22 25.17 -9.32
C THR A 88 19.57 24.96 -8.62
N ASN A 89 19.65 25.27 -7.33
CA ASN A 89 20.89 25.18 -6.54
C ASN A 89 20.94 23.92 -5.64
N ILE A 90 20.05 22.96 -5.87
CA ILE A 90 20.00 21.74 -5.06
C ILE A 90 21.04 20.75 -5.59
N THR A 91 22.09 20.56 -4.79
CA THR A 91 23.14 19.59 -5.07
C THR A 91 23.08 18.45 -4.07
N LEU A 92 23.05 17.23 -4.59
CA LEU A 92 23.13 16.01 -3.80
C LEU A 92 24.57 15.47 -3.81
N THR A 93 25.00 14.95 -2.67
CA THR A 93 26.24 14.20 -2.55
C THR A 93 26.12 12.86 -3.27
N SER A 94 27.25 12.22 -3.58
CA SER A 94 27.25 10.87 -4.16
C SER A 94 26.51 9.85 -3.28
N THR A 95 26.66 9.95 -1.96
CA THR A 95 25.95 9.09 -1.00
C THR A 95 24.42 9.28 -1.08
N GLU A 96 23.94 10.52 -1.15
CA GLU A 96 22.51 10.82 -1.26
C GLU A 96 21.93 10.32 -2.58
N ASN A 97 22.64 10.50 -3.70
CA ASN A 97 22.23 9.96 -4.99
C ASN A 97 22.14 8.43 -4.95
N ASN A 98 23.17 7.75 -4.41
CA ASN A 98 23.17 6.30 -4.27
C ASN A 98 21.98 5.78 -3.45
N GLN A 99 21.59 6.52 -2.40
CA GLN A 99 20.46 6.15 -1.55
C GLN A 99 19.11 6.40 -2.24
N ILE A 100 18.98 7.50 -3.00
CA ILE A 100 17.80 7.74 -3.86
C ILE A 100 17.64 6.61 -4.87
N ASP A 101 18.73 6.18 -5.51
CA ASP A 101 18.69 5.13 -6.53
C ASP A 101 18.34 3.77 -5.93
N LEU A 102 18.87 3.45 -4.74
CA LEU A 102 18.47 2.26 -3.99
C LEU A 102 16.97 2.28 -3.65
N ILE A 103 16.44 3.40 -3.17
CA ILE A 103 15.00 3.52 -2.87
C ILE A 103 14.17 3.35 -4.14
N LYS A 104 14.54 3.99 -5.25
CA LYS A 104 13.86 3.84 -6.55
C LYS A 104 13.88 2.39 -7.05
N LYS A 105 14.99 1.68 -6.88
CA LYS A 105 15.10 0.25 -7.23
C LYS A 105 14.06 -0.57 -6.45
N VAL A 106 13.98 -0.38 -5.14
CA VAL A 106 13.03 -1.12 -4.28
C VAL A 106 11.58 -0.76 -4.59
N GLU A 107 11.29 0.52 -4.89
CA GLU A 107 9.96 0.93 -5.36
C GLU A 107 9.56 0.24 -6.66
N LEU A 108 10.49 0.18 -7.63
CA LEU A 108 10.24 -0.48 -8.91
C LEU A 108 9.96 -1.97 -8.70
N GLN A 109 10.81 -2.67 -7.94
CA GLN A 109 10.61 -4.09 -7.61
C GLN A 109 9.22 -4.33 -6.99
N LYS A 110 8.80 -3.49 -6.02
CA LYS A 110 7.46 -3.59 -5.40
C LYS A 110 6.32 -3.35 -6.38
N LYS A 111 6.45 -2.35 -7.26
CA LYS A 111 5.46 -2.07 -8.31
C LYS A 111 5.34 -3.23 -9.29
N GLU A 112 6.47 -3.80 -9.71
CA GLU A 112 6.52 -4.95 -10.61
C GLU A 112 5.92 -6.21 -9.96
N MET A 113 6.27 -6.50 -8.71
CA MET A 113 5.69 -7.62 -7.95
C MET A 113 4.17 -7.48 -7.83
N ARG A 114 3.67 -6.27 -7.53
CA ARG A 114 2.22 -5.99 -7.50
C ARG A 114 1.60 -6.21 -8.88
N ALA A 115 2.17 -5.64 -9.94
CA ALA A 115 1.66 -5.81 -11.30
C ALA A 115 1.63 -7.28 -11.74
N LYS A 116 2.70 -8.05 -11.48
CA LYS A 116 2.77 -9.49 -11.72
C LYS A 116 1.69 -10.25 -10.95
N SER A 117 1.49 -9.91 -9.68
CA SER A 117 0.46 -10.57 -8.87
C SER A 117 -0.97 -10.35 -9.40
N ILE A 118 -1.28 -9.12 -9.84
CA ILE A 118 -2.58 -8.80 -10.45
C ILE A 118 -2.75 -9.58 -11.75
N LYS A 119 -1.68 -9.64 -12.57
CA LYS A 119 -1.68 -10.43 -13.80
C LYS A 119 -1.93 -11.92 -13.50
N ASP A 120 -1.25 -12.50 -12.51
CA ASP A 120 -1.44 -13.90 -12.13
C ASP A 120 -2.86 -14.17 -11.62
N LEU A 121 -3.50 -13.26 -10.88
CA LEU A 121 -4.92 -13.41 -10.50
C LEU A 121 -5.84 -13.44 -11.73
N LYS A 122 -5.58 -12.59 -12.72
CA LYS A 122 -6.36 -12.57 -13.97
C LYS A 122 -6.13 -13.83 -14.81
N ASP A 123 -4.88 -14.28 -14.92
CA ASP A 123 -4.53 -15.51 -15.60
C ASP A 123 -5.17 -16.72 -14.90
N LEU A 124 -5.15 -16.75 -13.55
CA LEU A 124 -5.79 -17.79 -12.76
C LEU A 124 -7.31 -17.79 -12.97
N ARG A 125 -7.96 -16.62 -12.94
CA ARG A 125 -9.40 -16.47 -13.24
C ARG A 125 -9.75 -17.06 -14.59
N ASN A 126 -9.01 -16.67 -15.63
CA ASN A 126 -9.22 -17.15 -16.98
C ASN A 126 -9.00 -18.66 -17.07
N ALA A 127 -7.90 -19.16 -16.52
CA ALA A 127 -7.54 -20.57 -16.55
C ALA A 127 -8.57 -21.43 -15.82
N LEU A 128 -9.11 -20.97 -14.68
CA LEU A 128 -10.23 -21.61 -14.02
C LEU A 128 -11.42 -21.66 -14.98
N ASN A 129 -11.86 -20.52 -15.52
CA ASN A 129 -13.01 -20.43 -16.42
C ASN A 129 -12.91 -21.34 -17.67
N THR A 130 -11.73 -21.48 -18.26
CA THR A 130 -11.50 -22.33 -19.44
C THR A 130 -11.04 -23.75 -19.11
N ASN A 131 -10.89 -24.09 -17.83
CA ASN A 131 -10.28 -25.34 -17.38
C ASN A 131 -8.87 -25.58 -17.98
N ASP A 132 -8.05 -24.53 -18.09
CA ASP A 132 -6.63 -24.64 -18.45
C ASP A 132 -5.82 -25.13 -17.24
N TYR A 133 -5.78 -26.46 -17.08
CA TYR A 133 -5.07 -27.11 -15.98
C TYR A 133 -3.56 -26.85 -15.97
N ASN A 134 -2.93 -26.52 -17.11
CA ASN A 134 -1.50 -26.22 -17.13
C ASN A 134 -1.22 -24.92 -16.37
N THR A 135 -2.00 -23.88 -16.65
CA THR A 135 -1.87 -22.59 -15.96
C THR A 135 -2.31 -22.69 -14.49
N ILE A 136 -3.40 -23.40 -14.21
CA ILE A 136 -3.86 -23.65 -12.83
C ILE A 136 -2.76 -24.34 -12.03
N ASN A 137 -2.17 -25.42 -12.55
CA ASN A 137 -1.11 -26.18 -11.87
C ASN A 137 0.16 -25.36 -11.68
N ARG A 138 0.51 -24.49 -12.63
CA ARG A 138 1.66 -23.57 -12.49
C ARG A 138 1.47 -22.59 -11.33
N ILE A 139 0.27 -22.01 -11.18
CA ILE A 139 0.00 -20.94 -10.21
C ILE A 139 -0.27 -21.54 -8.81
N LEU A 140 -1.04 -22.62 -8.75
CA LEU A 140 -1.46 -23.23 -7.49
C LEU A 140 -0.49 -24.30 -7.00
N ASN A 141 0.26 -24.95 -7.90
CA ASN A 141 1.23 -26.00 -7.56
C ASN A 141 0.68 -27.03 -6.56
N LEU A 142 -0.59 -27.40 -6.75
CA LEU A 142 -1.35 -28.26 -5.84
C LEU A 142 -1.05 -29.75 -6.09
N PRO A 143 -1.05 -30.59 -5.05
CA PRO A 143 -1.03 -32.03 -5.20
C PRO A 143 -2.15 -32.54 -6.10
N ASN A 144 -1.89 -33.64 -6.81
CA ASN A 144 -2.77 -34.27 -7.79
C ASN A 144 -4.14 -34.73 -7.22
N ASP A 145 -4.31 -34.79 -5.92
CA ASP A 145 -5.52 -35.16 -5.18
C ASP A 145 -6.34 -33.96 -4.71
N GLU A 146 -5.77 -32.75 -4.75
CA GLU A 146 -6.46 -31.46 -4.51
C GLU A 146 -7.04 -30.85 -5.81
N ARG A 147 -7.08 -31.63 -6.91
CA ARG A 147 -7.57 -31.28 -8.25
C ARG A 147 -9.05 -30.86 -8.34
N ARG A 148 -9.78 -30.83 -7.22
CA ARG A 148 -11.11 -30.23 -7.06
C ARG A 148 -11.07 -28.70 -6.93
N ILE A 149 -9.98 -28.06 -7.37
CA ILE A 149 -9.68 -26.64 -7.23
C ILE A 149 -10.95 -25.79 -7.39
N ASP A 150 -11.20 -25.13 -6.29
CA ASP A 150 -12.49 -25.06 -5.62
C ASP A 150 -13.49 -24.19 -6.39
N GLN A 151 -14.74 -24.64 -6.46
CA GLN A 151 -15.84 -23.84 -6.98
C GLN A 151 -15.89 -22.47 -6.28
N GLN A 152 -15.49 -22.42 -5.00
CA GLN A 152 -15.38 -21.18 -4.22
C GLN A 152 -14.30 -20.24 -4.76
N LEU A 153 -13.08 -20.73 -5.00
CA LEU A 153 -11.99 -19.92 -5.58
C LEU A 153 -12.39 -19.32 -6.94
N ARG A 154 -12.99 -20.15 -7.82
CA ARG A 154 -13.53 -19.69 -9.11
C ARG A 154 -14.60 -18.61 -8.92
N LYS A 155 -15.53 -18.81 -7.99
CA LYS A 155 -16.57 -17.81 -7.67
C LYS A 155 -15.95 -16.52 -7.15
N THR A 156 -15.00 -16.57 -6.21
CA THR A 156 -14.31 -15.39 -5.69
C THR A 156 -13.66 -14.57 -6.80
N LEU A 157 -12.93 -15.21 -7.71
CA LEU A 157 -12.27 -14.50 -8.81
C LEU A 157 -13.23 -13.96 -9.88
N ASN A 158 -14.42 -14.56 -10.02
CA ASN A 158 -15.45 -14.07 -10.94
C ASN A 158 -16.34 -12.99 -10.34
N VAL A 159 -16.51 -12.96 -9.01
CA VAL A 159 -17.31 -11.95 -8.30
C VAL A 159 -16.48 -10.68 -8.03
N CYS A 160 -15.23 -10.84 -7.61
CA CYS A 160 -14.39 -9.70 -7.26
C CYS A 160 -13.84 -9.00 -8.50
N ASP A 161 -13.96 -7.67 -8.56
CA ASP A 161 -13.32 -6.87 -9.60
C ASP A 161 -11.84 -6.65 -9.27
N ILE A 162 -10.99 -7.40 -9.97
CA ILE A 162 -9.53 -7.34 -9.82
C ILE A 162 -8.98 -5.96 -10.25
N ASP A 163 -9.68 -5.27 -11.16
CA ASP A 163 -9.26 -3.97 -11.68
C ASP A 163 -9.66 -2.80 -10.77
N ASP A 164 -10.62 -3.01 -9.85
CA ASP A 164 -11.12 -2.00 -8.91
C ASP A 164 -10.60 -2.19 -7.46
N ILE A 165 -9.48 -2.91 -7.31
CA ILE A 165 -8.83 -3.04 -6.00
C ILE A 165 -8.29 -1.67 -5.58
N HIS A 166 -8.86 -1.13 -4.51
CA HIS A 166 -8.42 0.12 -3.91
C HIS A 166 -7.26 -0.11 -2.95
N TRP A 167 -6.24 0.75 -3.04
CA TRP A 167 -5.00 0.62 -2.29
C TRP A 167 -4.87 1.69 -1.21
N ASN A 168 -4.46 1.26 -0.02
CA ASN A 168 -4.00 2.12 1.05
C ASN A 168 -2.66 1.60 1.55
N LYS A 169 -1.57 2.32 1.24
CA LYS A 169 -0.21 1.90 1.56
C LYS A 169 0.14 0.54 0.94
N SER A 170 0.41 -0.43 1.81
CA SER A 170 0.72 -1.81 1.43
C SER A 170 -0.49 -2.71 1.36
N GLU A 171 -1.67 -2.19 1.67
CA GLU A 171 -2.90 -2.97 1.72
C GLU A 171 -3.77 -2.62 0.53
N GLY A 172 -4.47 -3.61 0.02
CA GLY A 172 -5.48 -3.42 -1.02
C GLY A 172 -6.63 -4.38 -0.77
N ILE A 173 -7.85 -3.95 -1.07
CA ILE A 173 -9.01 -4.81 -0.88
C ILE A 173 -10.06 -4.58 -1.97
N TYR A 174 -10.69 -5.67 -2.38
CA TYR A 174 -12.00 -5.67 -3.00
C TYR A 174 -12.86 -6.69 -2.24
N GLU A 175 -14.07 -6.30 -1.88
CA GLU A 175 -15.02 -7.14 -1.16
C GLU A 175 -16.40 -7.02 -1.78
N ALA A 176 -17.05 -8.16 -1.98
CA ALA A 176 -18.42 -8.22 -2.45
C ALA A 176 -19.25 -9.12 -1.53
N SER A 177 -20.35 -8.56 -1.04
CA SER A 177 -21.37 -9.30 -0.30
C SER A 177 -22.54 -9.62 -1.22
N ILE A 178 -22.95 -10.88 -1.25
CA ILE A 178 -24.08 -11.36 -2.05
C ILE A 178 -25.09 -12.00 -1.12
N ASP A 179 -26.32 -11.49 -1.14
CA ASP A 179 -27.50 -12.19 -0.65
C ASP A 179 -28.29 -12.68 -1.88
N ASN A 180 -28.50 -14.00 -1.99
CA ASN A 180 -29.27 -14.60 -3.08
C ASN A 180 -30.73 -14.93 -2.70
N GLY A 181 -31.22 -14.41 -1.57
CA GLY A 181 -32.54 -14.68 -1.01
C GLY A 181 -32.62 -15.97 -0.18
N LEU A 182 -31.56 -16.78 -0.19
CA LEU A 182 -31.44 -17.99 0.62
C LEU A 182 -30.35 -17.84 1.69
N ASN A 183 -29.14 -17.41 1.28
CA ASN A 183 -28.01 -17.20 2.17
C ASN A 183 -27.15 -16.01 1.76
N THR A 184 -26.41 -15.49 2.74
CA THR A 184 -25.46 -14.41 2.56
C THR A 184 -24.04 -14.97 2.43
N ARG A 185 -23.26 -14.38 1.53
CA ARG A 185 -21.87 -14.78 1.25
C ARG A 185 -21.00 -13.55 1.05
N VAL A 186 -19.74 -13.66 1.42
CA VAL A 186 -18.73 -12.62 1.21
C VAL A 186 -17.57 -13.19 0.40
N TYR A 187 -17.16 -12.45 -0.62
CA TYR A 187 -16.02 -12.76 -1.47
C TYR A 187 -15.00 -11.63 -1.33
N THR A 188 -13.74 -11.95 -1.08
CA THR A 188 -12.70 -10.93 -0.85
C THR A 188 -11.43 -11.25 -1.63
N ILE A 189 -10.82 -10.22 -2.19
CA ILE A 189 -9.41 -10.20 -2.58
C ILE A 189 -8.72 -9.21 -1.64
N LYS A 190 -7.82 -9.70 -0.79
CA LYS A 190 -7.08 -8.86 0.15
C LYS A 190 -5.58 -8.97 -0.09
N TYR A 191 -4.96 -7.83 -0.33
CA TYR A 191 -3.53 -7.66 -0.43
C TYR A 191 -2.94 -7.17 0.89
N SER A 192 -1.78 -7.72 1.22
CA SER A 192 -0.85 -7.19 2.23
C SER A 192 0.51 -6.92 1.60
N ARG A 193 1.51 -6.59 2.43
CA ARG A 193 2.90 -6.38 1.98
C ARG A 193 3.48 -7.56 1.21
N THR A 194 3.17 -8.77 1.65
CA THR A 194 3.84 -9.99 1.19
C THR A 194 2.87 -11.04 0.68
N GLN A 195 1.56 -10.83 0.81
CA GLN A 195 0.56 -11.85 0.52
C GLN A 195 -0.65 -11.30 -0.21
N VAL A 196 -1.29 -12.21 -0.95
CA VAL A 196 -2.66 -12.05 -1.43
C VAL A 196 -3.48 -13.17 -0.81
N ILE A 197 -4.64 -12.81 -0.28
CA ILE A 197 -5.60 -13.75 0.28
C ILE A 197 -6.89 -13.60 -0.51
N LEU A 198 -7.32 -14.69 -1.13
CA LEU A 198 -8.64 -14.81 -1.72
C LEU A 198 -9.52 -15.53 -0.72
N SER A 199 -10.71 -15.01 -0.43
CA SER A 199 -11.61 -15.67 0.52
C SER A 199 -13.02 -15.83 -0.02
N TYR A 200 -13.65 -16.88 0.46
CA TYR A 200 -15.07 -17.13 0.37
C TYR A 200 -15.58 -17.36 1.79
N ALA A 201 -16.59 -16.62 2.21
CA ALA A 201 -17.28 -16.86 3.46
C ALA A 201 -18.79 -17.03 3.22
N GLN A 202 -19.39 -18.06 3.82
CA GLN A 202 -20.82 -18.10 4.04
C GLN A 202 -21.09 -17.44 5.39
N THR A 203 -21.89 -16.37 5.41
CA THR A 203 -22.07 -15.53 6.60
C THR A 203 -23.42 -15.72 7.28
N GLY A 204 -24.28 -16.57 6.75
CA GLY A 204 -25.55 -16.93 7.36
C GLY A 204 -26.71 -17.00 6.39
N ALA A 205 -27.91 -16.98 6.95
CA ALA A 205 -29.17 -17.05 6.23
C ALA A 205 -29.55 -15.67 5.68
N SER A 206 -30.24 -15.62 4.54
CA SER A 206 -30.83 -14.37 4.02
C SER A 206 -31.92 -13.85 4.95
N GLU A 207 -32.16 -12.54 4.96
CA GLU A 207 -33.36 -11.97 5.57
C GLU A 207 -34.66 -12.53 4.97
N LEU A 208 -34.63 -12.97 3.70
CA LEU A 208 -35.80 -13.58 3.05
C LEU A 208 -35.97 -15.06 3.41
N SER A 209 -34.91 -15.73 3.86
CA SER A 209 -34.94 -17.17 4.16
C SER A 209 -35.73 -17.51 5.43
N MET A 210 -35.89 -16.55 6.36
CA MET A 210 -36.72 -16.74 7.57
C MET A 210 -38.21 -16.96 7.25
N TYR A 211 -38.64 -16.60 6.03
CA TYR A 211 -40.02 -16.74 5.56
C TYR A 211 -40.25 -18.03 4.76
N THR A 212 -39.20 -18.79 4.45
CA THR A 212 -39.32 -20.05 3.70
C THR A 212 -39.34 -21.22 4.67
N TYR A 213 -40.51 -21.87 4.81
CA TYR A 213 -40.79 -23.00 5.71
C TYR A 213 -39.95 -24.28 5.45
N GLU A 214 -39.00 -24.26 4.51
CA GLU A 214 -38.34 -25.46 3.97
C GLU A 214 -36.88 -25.67 4.40
N VAL A 215 -36.22 -24.70 5.05
CA VAL A 215 -34.80 -24.84 5.42
C VAL A 215 -34.53 -24.28 6.83
N SER A 216 -34.03 -25.14 7.73
CA SER A 216 -33.63 -24.72 9.10
C SER A 216 -32.46 -23.74 9.04
N PRO A 217 -32.44 -22.65 9.85
CA PRO A 217 -31.31 -21.71 9.94
C PRO A 217 -29.96 -22.38 10.22
N GLU A 218 -29.96 -23.54 10.89
CA GLU A 218 -28.75 -24.36 11.16
C GLU A 218 -28.06 -24.88 9.90
N TYR A 219 -28.73 -24.91 8.74
CA TYR A 219 -28.11 -25.25 7.44
C TYR A 219 -27.17 -24.16 6.91
N PHE A 220 -27.26 -22.94 7.43
CA PHE A 220 -26.42 -21.83 6.99
C PHE A 220 -25.26 -21.59 7.94
N SER A 221 -24.63 -22.68 8.41
CA SER A 221 -23.45 -22.57 9.27
C SER A 221 -22.42 -21.63 8.63
N GLU A 222 -21.93 -20.71 9.45
CA GLU A 222 -20.89 -19.78 9.03
C GLU A 222 -19.63 -20.56 8.73
N SER A 223 -19.03 -20.28 7.58
CA SER A 223 -17.79 -20.93 7.19
C SER A 223 -16.96 -19.96 6.37
N ILE A 224 -15.65 -20.14 6.42
CA ILE A 224 -14.71 -19.37 5.63
C ILE A 224 -13.63 -20.27 5.07
N THR A 225 -13.29 -20.03 3.80
CA THR A 225 -12.16 -20.67 3.13
C THR A 225 -11.25 -19.58 2.58
N LEU A 226 -9.95 -19.74 2.83
CA LEU A 226 -8.90 -18.79 2.50
C LEU A 226 -7.90 -19.47 1.55
N TYR A 227 -7.62 -18.86 0.41
CA TYR A 227 -6.52 -19.24 -0.49
C TYR A 227 -5.41 -18.22 -0.33
N ILE A 228 -4.28 -18.66 0.22
CA ILE A 228 -3.18 -17.77 0.61
C ILE A 228 -2.06 -17.92 -0.41
N PHE A 229 -1.61 -16.78 -0.94
CA PHE A 229 -0.49 -16.68 -1.87
C PHE A 229 0.56 -15.75 -1.30
N ASP A 230 1.83 -16.15 -1.43
CA ASP A 230 2.95 -15.24 -1.22
C ASP A 230 3.24 -14.47 -2.54
N ILE A 231 3.50 -13.17 -2.43
CA ILE A 231 3.88 -12.30 -3.55
C ILE A 231 5.40 -12.39 -3.70
N THR A 232 5.87 -12.83 -4.87
CA THR A 232 7.30 -13.00 -5.17
C THR A 232 7.72 -12.20 -6.40
N GLU A 233 9.02 -12.09 -6.64
CA GLU A 233 9.56 -11.48 -7.87
C GLU A 233 9.12 -12.21 -9.14
N ASN A 234 8.76 -13.50 -9.02
CA ASN A 234 8.31 -14.37 -10.09
C ASN A 234 6.77 -14.42 -10.22
N GLY A 235 6.04 -13.63 -9.44
CA GLY A 235 4.58 -13.67 -9.39
C GLY A 235 4.03 -14.33 -8.12
N LEU A 236 2.77 -14.72 -8.16
CA LEU A 236 2.11 -15.40 -7.05
C LEU A 236 2.65 -16.81 -6.86
N LYS A 237 2.95 -17.14 -5.60
CA LYS A 237 3.26 -18.50 -5.17
C LYS A 237 2.18 -18.94 -4.20
N PHE A 238 1.37 -19.92 -4.59
CA PHE A 238 0.40 -20.52 -3.68
C PHE A 238 1.09 -21.12 -2.45
N LYS A 239 0.51 -20.86 -1.28
CA LYS A 239 1.07 -21.24 0.01
C LYS A 239 0.27 -22.35 0.68
N LYS A 240 -1.03 -22.13 0.86
CA LYS A 240 -1.96 -23.09 1.48
C LYS A 240 -3.42 -22.65 1.30
N ILE A 241 -4.32 -23.60 1.52
CA ILE A 241 -5.71 -23.34 1.90
C ILE A 241 -5.81 -23.34 3.43
N ASP A 242 -6.63 -22.45 3.98
CA ASP A 242 -6.97 -22.38 5.40
C ASP A 242 -8.48 -22.13 5.54
N GLY A 243 -9.05 -22.32 6.72
CA GLY A 243 -10.48 -22.11 6.90
C GLY A 243 -11.04 -22.63 8.22
N ALA A 244 -12.28 -22.25 8.48
CA ALA A 244 -13.07 -22.68 9.62
C ALA A 244 -14.53 -22.86 9.18
N GLY A 245 -15.27 -23.72 9.89
CA GLY A 245 -16.69 -23.98 9.69
C GLY A 245 -17.26 -24.76 10.86
#